data_AF-A0A4R9WJ43-F1
#
_entry.id   AF-A0A4R9WJ43-F1
#
_cell.length_a   1.000
_cell.length_b   1.000
_cell.length_c   1.000
_cell.angle_alpha   90.00
_cell.angle_beta   90.00
_cell.angle_gamma   90.00
#
_symmetry.space_group_name_H-M   'P 1'
#
loop_
_entity.id
_entity.type
_entity.pdbx_description
1 polymer ?
#
loop_
_entity_poly.entity_id
_entity_poly.type
_entity_poly.pdbx_seq_one_letter_code
_entity_poly.pdbx_strand_id
1 'polypeptide(L)'
;MSDLQSAVEAGKAAGKLALYFGCWEGTGHYLHRPNGGKLWHANLDLPGFPWSDSLMDGGLLRNGRRPDRYDGKVFWTCGGLQFWYAFYWWDNSVDHRGASNSGFYVRGFGWPEADEAFDYAKAMFPKVVSRQMHALILQDPRPQHSNKGERHDYRSRPLRPARHSD
;
A
#
# COMPACT_ATOMS: atom_id res chain seq x y z
N MET A 1 -20.67 20.83 -1.55
CA MET A 1 -20.60 19.39 -1.19
C MET A 1 -19.35 18.85 -1.84
N SER A 2 -18.40 18.38 -1.02
CA SER A 2 -16.97 18.32 -1.36
C SER A 2 -16.64 17.22 -2.36
N ASP A 3 -15.64 17.49 -3.21
CA ASP A 3 -15.06 16.63 -4.26
C ASP A 3 -14.94 15.14 -3.87
N LEU A 4 -14.58 14.86 -2.61
CA LEU A 4 -14.49 13.50 -2.08
C LEU A 4 -15.84 12.75 -2.06
N GLN A 5 -16.92 13.38 -1.60
CA GLN A 5 -18.23 12.74 -1.53
C GLN A 5 -18.72 12.37 -2.93
N SER A 6 -18.57 13.29 -3.89
CA SER A 6 -18.91 13.06 -5.29
C SER A 6 -18.09 11.91 -5.89
N ALA A 7 -16.78 11.84 -5.58
CA ALA A 7 -15.94 10.75 -6.04
C ALA A 7 -16.36 9.39 -5.45
N VAL A 8 -16.71 9.36 -4.15
CA VAL A 8 -17.21 8.16 -3.48
C VAL A 8 -18.52 7.69 -4.10
N GLU A 9 -19.47 8.59 -4.34
CA GLU A 9 -20.74 8.28 -4.98
C GLU A 9 -20.54 7.77 -6.40
N ALA A 10 -19.68 8.40 -7.19
CA ALA A 10 -19.32 7.94 -8.53
C ALA A 10 -18.67 6.55 -8.51
N GLY A 11 -17.78 6.29 -7.55
CA GLY A 11 -17.15 4.98 -7.35
C GLY A 11 -18.16 3.90 -6.97
N LYS A 12 -19.10 4.20 -6.07
CA LYS A 12 -20.19 3.29 -5.68
C LYS A 12 -21.15 3.03 -6.84
N ALA A 13 -21.54 4.06 -7.60
CA ALA A 13 -22.41 3.94 -8.76
C ALA A 13 -21.79 3.09 -9.89
N ALA A 14 -20.47 3.14 -10.06
CA ALA A 14 -19.75 2.31 -11.03
C ALA A 14 -19.58 0.84 -10.58
N GLY A 15 -19.95 0.51 -9.35
CA GLY A 15 -19.90 -0.85 -8.79
C GLY A 15 -18.50 -1.29 -8.32
N LYS A 16 -18.50 -2.33 -7.47
CA LYS A 16 -17.27 -2.89 -6.91
C LYS A 16 -16.42 -3.54 -7.98
N LEU A 17 -15.12 -3.20 -7.98
CA LEU A 17 -14.12 -3.79 -8.85
C LEU A 17 -12.80 -3.84 -8.09
N ALA A 18 -12.10 -4.96 -8.21
CA ALA A 18 -10.73 -5.13 -7.74
C ALA A 18 -9.85 -5.52 -8.92
N LEU A 19 -8.69 -4.89 -9.01
CA LEU A 19 -7.64 -5.18 -9.98
C LEU A 19 -6.37 -5.55 -9.24
N TYR A 20 -5.54 -6.36 -9.87
CA TYR A 20 -4.24 -6.74 -9.35
C TYR A 20 -3.15 -6.29 -10.31
N PHE A 21 -2.20 -5.51 -9.83
CA PHE A 21 -0.96 -5.21 -10.54
C PHE A 21 0.16 -6.07 -9.99
N GLY A 22 0.91 -6.71 -10.87
CA GLY A 22 2.11 -7.47 -10.50
C GLY A 22 2.31 -8.68 -11.38
N CYS A 23 3.18 -9.59 -10.94
CA CYS A 23 3.45 -10.83 -11.66
C CYS A 23 2.33 -11.85 -11.38
N TRP A 24 1.56 -12.25 -12.38
CA TRP A 24 0.44 -13.20 -12.17
C TRP A 24 0.90 -14.66 -12.12
N GLU A 25 1.47 -15.17 -13.21
CA GLU A 25 1.95 -16.56 -13.35
C GLU A 25 3.38 -16.64 -13.90
N GLY A 26 3.95 -15.49 -14.29
CA GLY A 26 5.29 -15.37 -14.82
C GLY A 26 5.81 -13.95 -14.60
N THR A 27 7.06 -13.74 -14.98
CA THR A 27 7.71 -12.44 -14.85
C THR A 27 7.03 -11.38 -15.70
N GLY A 28 6.91 -10.17 -15.15
CA GLY A 28 6.32 -9.01 -15.80
C GLY A 28 5.15 -8.45 -15.02
N HIS A 29 5.18 -7.14 -14.78
CA HIS A 29 4.11 -6.44 -14.11
C HIS A 29 3.04 -6.00 -15.11
N TYR A 30 1.83 -6.48 -14.90
CA TYR A 30 0.66 -6.09 -15.66
C TYR A 30 -0.51 -5.86 -14.72
N LEU A 31 -1.51 -5.10 -15.18
CA LEU A 31 -2.77 -4.96 -14.48
C LEU A 31 -3.73 -6.08 -14.91
N HIS A 32 -4.29 -6.79 -13.95
CA HIS A 32 -5.12 -7.96 -14.15
C HIS A 32 -6.51 -7.76 -13.55
N ARG A 33 -7.51 -8.27 -14.27
CA ARG A 33 -8.85 -8.53 -13.72
C ARG A 33 -8.84 -9.84 -12.92
N PRO A 34 -9.84 -10.09 -12.05
CA PRO A 34 -9.93 -11.31 -11.25
C PRO A 34 -9.93 -12.61 -12.06
N ASN A 35 -10.39 -12.56 -13.32
CA ASN A 35 -10.36 -13.70 -14.25
C ASN A 35 -8.97 -13.94 -14.90
N GLY A 36 -7.93 -13.19 -14.50
CA GLY A 36 -6.57 -13.26 -15.07
C GLY A 36 -6.36 -12.41 -16.32
N GLY A 37 -7.43 -11.86 -16.91
CA GLY A 37 -7.36 -11.05 -18.12
C GLY A 37 -6.57 -9.75 -17.90
N LYS A 38 -5.59 -9.48 -18.78
CA LYS A 38 -4.76 -8.28 -18.74
C LYS A 38 -5.53 -7.03 -19.18
N LEU A 39 -5.22 -5.91 -18.55
CA LEU A 39 -5.58 -4.56 -18.94
C LEU A 39 -4.32 -3.88 -19.48
N TRP A 40 -4.31 -3.58 -20.78
CA TRP A 40 -3.15 -2.98 -21.44
C TRP A 40 -3.17 -1.45 -21.34
N HIS A 41 -4.36 -0.86 -21.28
CA HIS A 41 -4.54 0.58 -21.22
C HIS A 41 -5.58 0.95 -20.17
N ALA A 42 -5.18 0.92 -18.89
CA ALA A 42 -6.08 1.16 -17.77
C ALA A 42 -6.89 2.46 -17.92
N ASN A 43 -6.26 3.55 -18.42
CA ASN A 43 -6.94 4.84 -18.59
C ASN A 43 -8.00 4.85 -19.71
N LEU A 44 -7.87 3.97 -20.71
CA LEU A 44 -8.87 3.82 -21.78
C LEU A 44 -9.98 2.85 -21.36
N ASP A 45 -9.59 1.74 -20.73
CA ASP A 45 -10.49 0.66 -20.36
C ASP A 45 -11.29 0.97 -19.08
N LEU A 46 -10.77 1.87 -18.23
CA LEU A 46 -11.34 2.24 -16.94
C LEU A 46 -11.28 3.77 -16.76
N PRO A 47 -12.26 4.51 -17.32
CA PRO A 47 -12.35 5.95 -17.12
C PRO A 47 -12.33 6.30 -15.62
N GLY A 48 -11.42 7.20 -15.23
CA GLY A 48 -11.26 7.64 -13.84
C GLY A 48 -10.27 6.82 -13.01
N PHE A 49 -9.55 5.85 -13.59
CA PHE A 49 -8.43 5.18 -12.93
C PHE A 49 -7.24 6.16 -12.74
N PRO A 50 -6.74 6.38 -11.50
CA PRO A 50 -5.84 7.50 -11.24
C PRO A 50 -4.34 7.18 -11.32
N TRP A 51 -3.95 5.91 -11.52
CA TRP A 51 -2.54 5.51 -11.50
C TRP A 51 -2.05 5.09 -12.88
N SER A 52 -0.93 5.68 -13.32
CA SER A 52 -0.21 5.22 -14.50
C SER A 52 0.63 3.98 -14.19
N ASP A 53 1.02 3.22 -15.21
CA ASP A 53 1.89 2.05 -15.07
C ASP A 53 3.17 2.38 -14.30
N SER A 54 3.80 3.54 -14.55
CA SER A 54 5.00 3.98 -13.82
C SER A 54 4.75 4.22 -12.33
N LEU A 55 3.58 4.74 -11.96
CA LEU A 55 3.22 4.90 -10.55
C LEU A 55 3.00 3.55 -9.88
N MET A 56 2.36 2.61 -10.57
CA MET A 56 2.10 1.26 -10.07
C MET A 56 3.38 0.42 -9.95
N ASP A 57 4.30 0.49 -10.91
CA ASP A 57 5.54 -0.30 -11.00
C ASP A 57 6.59 0.05 -9.92
N GLY A 58 6.45 1.20 -9.28
CA GLY A 58 7.36 1.56 -8.19
C GLY A 58 7.22 2.98 -7.67
N GLY A 59 6.55 3.87 -8.42
CA GLY A 59 6.33 5.25 -8.00
C GLY A 59 5.68 5.35 -6.62
N LEU A 60 4.65 4.55 -6.34
CA LEU A 60 3.96 4.56 -5.03
C LEU A 60 4.88 4.19 -3.87
N LEU A 61 5.66 3.11 -4.00
CA LEU A 61 6.59 2.64 -2.96
C LEU A 61 7.76 3.61 -2.76
N ARG A 62 8.32 4.13 -3.85
CA ARG A 62 9.43 5.11 -3.82
C ARG A 62 9.01 6.45 -3.23
N ASN A 63 7.83 6.96 -3.62
CA ASN A 63 7.29 8.22 -3.07
C ASN A 63 6.97 8.09 -1.58
N GLY A 64 6.53 6.91 -1.14
CA GLY A 64 6.38 6.58 0.28
C GLY A 64 7.70 6.34 1.02
N ARG A 65 8.86 6.41 0.34
CA ARG A 65 10.20 6.07 0.86
C ARG A 65 10.22 4.70 1.53
N ARG A 66 9.50 3.72 0.98
CA ARG A 66 9.37 2.39 1.55
C ARG A 66 10.61 1.57 1.19
N PRO A 67 11.33 1.01 2.18
CA PRO A 67 12.51 0.19 1.90
C PRO A 67 12.09 -1.06 1.12
N ASP A 68 12.92 -1.49 0.17
CA ASP A 68 12.72 -2.72 -0.63
C ASP A 68 12.84 -3.96 0.28
N ARG A 69 11.73 -4.31 0.92
CA ARG A 69 11.61 -5.38 1.91
C ARG A 69 10.29 -6.12 1.71
N TYR A 70 10.41 -7.43 1.49
CA TYR A 70 9.29 -8.33 1.25
C TYR A 70 8.73 -8.87 2.58
N ASP A 71 8.25 -7.98 3.47
CA ASP A 71 7.83 -8.35 4.84
C ASP A 71 6.30 -8.46 5.02
N GLY A 72 5.56 -8.47 3.92
CA GLY A 72 4.09 -8.56 3.91
C GLY A 72 3.37 -7.26 4.28
N LYS A 73 4.09 -6.16 4.55
CA LYS A 73 3.43 -4.88 4.85
C LYS A 73 2.80 -4.28 3.61
N VAL A 74 1.50 -4.05 3.69
CA VAL A 74 0.70 -3.41 2.64
C VAL A 74 0.47 -1.95 3.00
N PHE A 75 1.05 -1.05 2.21
CA PHE A 75 0.79 0.37 2.29
C PHE A 75 -0.39 0.73 1.40
N TRP A 76 -1.02 1.88 1.66
CA TRP A 76 -2.16 2.27 0.85
C TRP A 76 -2.32 3.78 0.71
N THR A 77 -3.10 4.16 -0.31
CA THR A 77 -3.52 5.53 -0.60
C THR A 77 -4.88 5.49 -1.32
N CYS A 78 -5.47 6.65 -1.60
CA CYS A 78 -6.70 6.76 -2.36
C CYS A 78 -6.66 7.91 -3.36
N GLY A 79 -7.53 7.87 -4.37
CA GLY A 79 -7.68 8.96 -5.35
C GLY A 79 -8.64 8.63 -6.48
N GLY A 80 -8.71 9.53 -7.47
CA GLY A 80 -9.54 9.38 -8.66
C GLY A 80 -10.92 10.01 -8.55
N LEU A 81 -11.51 10.33 -9.71
CA LEU A 81 -12.86 10.92 -9.82
C LEU A 81 -13.97 9.89 -9.58
N GLN A 82 -13.65 8.61 -9.76
CA GLN A 82 -14.37 7.51 -9.15
C GLN A 82 -13.47 7.07 -8.03
N PHE A 83 -13.90 7.15 -6.77
CA PHE A 83 -13.00 6.93 -5.65
C PHE A 83 -12.40 5.51 -5.68
N TRP A 84 -11.06 5.44 -5.65
CA TRP A 84 -10.29 4.20 -5.60
C TRP A 84 -9.39 4.15 -4.36
N TYR A 85 -9.23 2.96 -3.81
CA TYR A 85 -8.12 2.56 -2.97
C TYR A 85 -7.01 1.91 -3.81
N ALA A 86 -5.76 2.23 -3.50
CA ALA A 86 -4.59 1.49 -3.95
C ALA A 86 -3.86 0.91 -2.74
N PHE A 87 -3.64 -0.39 -2.75
CA PHE A 87 -2.89 -1.16 -1.77
C PHE A 87 -1.63 -1.67 -2.46
N TYR A 88 -0.44 -1.45 -1.90
CA TYR A 88 0.81 -1.75 -2.58
C TYR A 88 1.89 -2.24 -1.61
N TRP A 89 2.68 -3.20 -2.06
CA TRP A 89 3.75 -3.84 -1.29
C TRP A 89 4.88 -4.31 -2.21
N TRP A 90 6.05 -4.55 -1.63
CA TRP A 90 7.13 -5.27 -2.32
C TRP A 90 6.75 -6.75 -2.39
N ASP A 91 6.69 -7.30 -3.60
CA ASP A 91 6.34 -8.70 -3.87
C ASP A 91 7.60 -9.43 -4.32
N ASN A 92 7.77 -10.68 -3.88
CA ASN A 92 8.85 -11.56 -4.35
C ASN A 92 8.33 -12.99 -4.54
N SER A 93 7.00 -13.15 -4.66
CA SER A 93 6.34 -14.45 -4.69
C SER A 93 6.41 -15.15 -6.05
N VAL A 94 6.70 -14.41 -7.13
CA VAL A 94 6.83 -14.95 -8.50
C VAL A 94 8.10 -14.48 -9.18
N ASP A 95 8.39 -13.17 -9.11
CA ASP A 95 9.63 -12.61 -9.62
C ASP A 95 10.57 -12.30 -8.46
N HIS A 96 11.70 -13.01 -8.41
CA HIS A 96 12.66 -12.89 -7.32
C HIS A 96 13.69 -11.77 -7.52
N ARG A 97 13.59 -11.03 -8.63
CA ARG A 97 14.46 -9.88 -8.90
C ARG A 97 14.11 -8.72 -7.96
N GLY A 98 15.08 -7.84 -7.74
CA GLY A 98 14.87 -6.61 -6.97
C GLY A 98 13.83 -5.71 -7.62
N ALA A 99 13.15 -4.89 -6.81
CA ALA A 99 12.06 -4.03 -7.23
C ALA A 99 10.83 -4.75 -7.82
N SER A 100 10.64 -6.05 -7.54
CA SER A 100 9.36 -6.68 -7.81
C SER A 100 8.32 -6.21 -6.80
N ASN A 101 7.18 -5.75 -7.29
CA ASN A 101 6.13 -5.19 -6.45
C ASN A 101 4.76 -5.66 -6.91
N SER A 102 3.78 -5.43 -6.05
CA SER A 102 2.40 -5.71 -6.39
C SER A 102 1.48 -4.69 -5.76
N GLY A 103 0.26 -4.63 -6.30
CA GLY A 103 -0.79 -3.84 -5.73
C GLY A 103 -2.19 -4.33 -6.06
N PHE A 104 -3.12 -4.02 -5.16
CA PHE A 104 -4.54 -4.11 -5.42
C PHE A 104 -5.11 -2.71 -5.63
N TYR A 105 -5.99 -2.59 -6.62
CA TYR A 105 -6.68 -1.34 -6.92
C TYR A 105 -8.17 -1.58 -6.89
N VAL A 106 -8.87 -0.90 -5.99
CA VAL A 106 -10.24 -1.24 -5.61
C VAL A 106 -11.12 0.00 -5.64
N ARG A 107 -12.31 -0.11 -6.23
CA ARG A 107 -13.36 0.92 -6.14
C ARG A 107 -14.68 0.34 -5.64
N GLY A 108 -15.65 1.23 -5.39
CA GLY A 108 -16.99 0.87 -4.94
C GLY A 108 -17.15 0.83 -3.42
N PHE A 109 -16.22 1.46 -2.70
CA PHE A 109 -16.18 1.59 -1.25
C PHE A 109 -16.22 3.07 -0.85
N GLY A 110 -16.69 3.35 0.36
CA GLY A 110 -16.73 4.68 0.96
C GLY A 110 -15.40 5.15 1.54
N TRP A 111 -15.41 6.34 2.16
CA TRP A 111 -14.32 6.85 2.98
C TRP A 111 -14.80 7.07 4.42
N PRO A 112 -14.13 6.51 5.45
CA PRO A 112 -13.07 5.50 5.38
C PRO A 112 -13.63 4.05 5.37
N GLU A 113 -13.21 3.22 4.40
CA GLU A 113 -13.53 1.77 4.29
C GLU A 113 -12.32 0.97 3.75
N ALA A 114 -11.10 1.29 4.20
CA ALA A 114 -9.87 0.73 3.66
C ALA A 114 -9.70 -0.78 3.99
N ASP A 115 -10.06 -1.19 5.21
CA ASP A 115 -9.99 -2.59 5.64
C ASP A 115 -10.96 -3.45 4.81
N GLU A 116 -12.20 -2.99 4.63
CA GLU A 116 -13.22 -3.68 3.84
C GLU A 116 -12.85 -3.77 2.36
N ALA A 117 -12.28 -2.71 1.80
CA ALA A 117 -11.79 -2.70 0.42
C ALA A 117 -10.60 -3.65 0.24
N PHE A 118 -9.70 -3.73 1.23
CA PHE A 118 -8.57 -4.65 1.21
C PHE A 118 -9.01 -6.12 1.36
N ASP A 119 -9.95 -6.41 2.25
CA ASP A 119 -10.54 -7.74 2.41
C ASP A 119 -11.24 -8.19 1.13
N TYR A 120 -11.97 -7.30 0.49
CA TYR A 120 -12.55 -7.56 -0.84
C TYR A 120 -11.48 -7.88 -1.89
N ALA A 121 -10.38 -7.12 -1.94
CA ALA A 121 -9.28 -7.40 -2.87
C ALA A 121 -8.71 -8.80 -2.66
N LYS A 122 -8.42 -9.18 -1.41
CA LYS A 122 -7.91 -10.51 -1.06
C LYS A 122 -8.86 -11.62 -1.52
N ALA A 123 -10.16 -11.43 -1.32
CA ALA A 123 -11.19 -12.38 -1.75
C ALA A 123 -11.27 -12.52 -3.27
N MET A 124 -11.03 -11.45 -4.03
CA MET A 124 -11.02 -11.49 -5.49
C MET A 124 -9.74 -12.09 -6.08
N PHE A 125 -8.65 -12.14 -5.30
CA PHE A 125 -7.34 -12.62 -5.73
C PHE A 125 -6.73 -13.68 -4.79
N PRO A 126 -7.44 -14.78 -4.49
CA PRO A 126 -7.00 -15.75 -3.49
C PRO A 126 -5.67 -16.40 -3.86
N LYS A 127 -5.40 -16.63 -5.15
CA LYS A 127 -4.11 -17.16 -5.64
C LYS A 127 -2.93 -16.22 -5.35
N VAL A 128 -3.13 -14.90 -5.49
CA VAL A 128 -2.11 -13.90 -5.21
C VAL A 128 -1.82 -13.89 -3.70
N VAL A 129 -2.86 -13.98 -2.88
CA VAL A 129 -2.73 -14.00 -1.41
C VAL A 129 -2.04 -15.27 -0.94
N SER A 130 -2.45 -16.44 -1.44
CA SER A 130 -1.96 -17.74 -0.97
C SER A 130 -0.49 -18.00 -1.27
N ARG A 131 0.06 -17.35 -2.30
CA ARG A 131 1.46 -17.51 -2.70
C ARG A 131 2.42 -16.55 -1.98
N GLN A 132 1.93 -15.59 -1.21
CA GLN A 132 2.80 -14.65 -0.50
C GLN A 132 3.58 -15.40 0.59
N MET A 133 4.88 -15.16 0.67
CA MET A 133 5.72 -15.75 1.73
C MET A 133 5.40 -15.20 3.12
N HIS A 134 4.89 -13.97 3.17
CA HIS A 134 4.47 -13.28 4.39
C HIS A 134 3.01 -12.91 4.26
N ALA A 135 2.26 -12.99 5.38
CA ALA A 135 0.89 -12.54 5.41
C ALA A 135 0.81 -11.05 5.02
N LEU A 136 -0.16 -10.72 4.17
CA LEU A 136 -0.38 -9.34 3.77
C LEU A 136 -1.10 -8.58 4.89
N ILE A 137 -0.41 -7.63 5.52
CA ILE A 137 -0.87 -6.87 6.68
C ILE A 137 -1.01 -5.41 6.29
N LEU A 138 -2.25 -4.91 6.29
CA LEU A 138 -2.54 -3.51 6.01
C LEU A 138 -1.89 -2.59 7.07
N GLN A 139 -1.17 -1.58 6.61
CA GLN A 139 -0.51 -0.60 7.46
C GLN A 139 -1.41 0.62 7.68
N ASP A 140 -1.23 1.30 8.81
CA ASP A 140 -1.78 2.64 9.00
C ASP A 140 -1.21 3.58 7.91
N PRO A 141 -2.05 4.35 7.20
CA PRO A 141 -1.59 5.25 6.14
C PRO A 141 -0.72 6.39 6.69
N ARG A 142 -0.80 6.69 7.98
CA ARG A 142 0.04 7.69 8.62
C ARG A 142 1.48 7.19 8.66
N PRO A 143 2.47 8.03 8.29
CA PRO A 143 3.85 7.66 8.49
C PRO A 143 4.04 7.36 9.97
N GLN A 144 4.56 6.17 10.30
CA GLN A 144 5.07 5.90 11.63
C GLN A 144 6.19 6.91 11.86
N HIS A 145 5.90 7.97 12.60
CA HIS A 145 6.94 8.81 13.17
C HIS A 145 7.75 7.86 14.05
N SER A 146 8.91 7.42 13.57
CA SER A 146 9.85 6.74 14.41
C SER A 146 10.13 7.69 15.57
N ASN A 147 9.78 7.29 16.80
CA ASN A 147 10.26 7.94 18.01
C ASN A 147 11.79 7.79 18.07
N LYS A 148 12.50 8.54 17.23
CA LYS A 148 13.92 8.84 17.36
C LYS A 148 14.00 10.11 18.19
N GLY A 149 13.74 9.97 19.49
CA GLY A 149 13.59 11.14 20.35
C GLY A 149 13.58 10.87 21.84
N GLU A 150 14.19 9.78 22.33
CA GLU A 150 14.55 9.68 23.75
C GLU A 150 15.94 9.08 23.89
N ARG A 151 16.98 9.83 23.51
CA ARG A 151 18.30 9.77 24.15
C ARG A 151 19.02 11.11 23.98
N HIS A 152 18.85 11.97 24.96
CA HIS A 152 19.76 13.00 25.44
C HIS A 152 19.17 13.47 26.78
N ASP A 153 19.87 13.66 27.88
CA ASP A 153 21.31 13.76 28.09
C ASP A 153 21.60 13.54 29.58
N TYR A 154 22.86 13.22 29.87
CA TYR A 154 23.50 13.29 31.18
C TYR A 154 23.12 14.58 31.93
N ARG A 155 22.61 14.47 33.17
CA ARG A 155 22.95 15.30 34.34
C ARG A 155 22.01 15.05 35.50
N SER A 156 22.35 14.11 36.38
CA SER A 156 22.25 14.31 37.84
C SER A 156 23.12 13.27 38.55
N ARG A 157 24.44 13.49 38.61
CA ARG A 157 25.25 12.86 39.66
C ARG A 157 25.08 13.71 40.92
N PRO A 158 24.65 13.16 42.06
CA PRO A 158 24.68 13.90 43.31
C PRO A 158 26.14 14.15 43.72
N LEU A 159 26.43 15.41 44.10
CA LEU A 159 27.70 15.83 44.69
C LEU A 159 28.00 14.97 45.92
N ARG A 160 29.13 14.25 45.93
CA ARG A 160 29.67 13.67 47.17
C ARG A 160 30.28 14.79 48.01
N PRO A 161 30.05 14.80 49.33
CA PRO A 161 30.74 15.74 50.22
C PRO A 161 32.23 15.39 50.32
N ALA A 162 33.06 16.42 50.38
CA ALA A 162 34.49 16.31 50.63
C ALA A 162 34.74 15.63 51.99
N ARG A 163 35.59 14.60 52.01
CA ARG A 163 36.14 14.07 53.26
C ARG A 163 37.36 14.89 53.62
N HIS A 164 37.34 15.41 54.85
CA HIS A 164 38.55 15.78 55.59
C HIS A 164 39.40 14.54 55.84
N SER A 165 40.71 14.68 55.69
CA SER A 165 41.72 13.88 56.36
C SER A 165 42.98 14.74 56.45
N ASP A 166 43.26 15.15 57.69
CA ASP A 166 44.51 15.51 58.37
C ASP A 166 45.71 16.06 57.59
#